data_AF-A0A3B8J8Q0-F1
#
_entry.id   AF-A0A3B8J8Q0-F1
#
_cell.length_a   1.000
_cell.length_b   1.000
_cell.length_c   1.000
_cell.angle_alpha   90.00
_cell.angle_beta   90.00
_cell.angle_gamma   90.00
#
_symmetry.space_group_name_H-M   'P 1'
#
loop_
_entity.id
_entity.type
_entity.pdbx_description
1 polymer ?
#
loop_
_entity_poly.entity_id
_entity_poly.type
_entity_poly.pdbx_seq_one_letter_code
_entity_poly.pdbx_strand_id
1 'polypeptide(L)'
;PREDGFLITVASEVMAILCLANDLSDLKTRLGRIIAAYDFDGNPVTAKDLKVDGAMTLLLKDALKPNIIQTIENTPAFMHGGPFANIAHGCNSAAATKLALKLSDYV
;
A
#
# COMPACT_ATOMS: atom_id res chain seq x y z
N PRO A 1 -20.89 22.42 -7.06
CA PRO A 1 -20.71 22.02 -5.64
C PRO A 1 -20.74 20.50 -5.54
N ARG A 2 -19.93 19.88 -4.67
CA ARG A 2 -19.97 18.43 -4.41
C ARG A 2 -19.84 18.16 -2.92
N GLU A 3 -20.35 17.03 -2.46
CA GLU A 3 -20.07 16.51 -1.11
C GLU A 3 -18.73 15.78 -1.08
N ASP A 4 -18.10 15.75 0.10
CA ASP A 4 -16.82 15.06 0.34
C ASP A 4 -16.64 14.68 1.81
N GLY A 5 -15.64 13.85 2.10
CA GLY A 5 -15.28 13.47 3.47
C GLY A 5 -13.81 13.10 3.62
N PHE A 6 -13.36 13.01 4.87
CA PHE A 6 -12.01 12.56 5.21
C PHE A 6 -12.04 11.18 5.86
N LEU A 7 -11.02 10.38 5.55
CA LEU A 7 -10.69 9.16 6.25
C LEU A 7 -9.29 9.31 6.85
N ILE A 8 -9.03 8.63 7.97
CA ILE A 8 -7.67 8.53 8.51
C ILE A 8 -6.79 7.73 7.53
N THR A 9 -5.51 8.11 7.38
CA THR A 9 -4.62 7.61 6.31
C THR A 9 -4.55 6.09 6.19
N VAL A 10 -4.56 5.36 7.32
CA VAL A 10 -4.48 3.89 7.33
C VAL A 10 -5.72 3.18 6.75
N ALA A 11 -6.83 3.89 6.61
CA ALA A 11 -8.04 3.42 5.94
C ALA A 11 -7.96 3.56 4.40
N SER A 12 -6.93 4.22 3.87
CA SER A 12 -6.77 4.41 2.42
C SER A 12 -6.53 3.09 1.70
N GLU A 13 -7.15 2.90 0.53
CA GLU A 13 -6.83 1.79 -0.37
C GLU A 13 -5.34 1.80 -0.78
N VAL A 14 -4.70 2.98 -0.82
CA VAL A 14 -3.25 3.10 -1.05
C VAL A 14 -2.45 2.36 0.01
N MET A 15 -2.88 2.38 1.28
CA MET A 15 -2.22 1.63 2.36
C MET A 15 -2.36 0.12 2.15
N ALA A 16 -3.56 -0.34 1.78
CA ALA A 16 -3.78 -1.75 1.48
C ALA A 16 -2.95 -2.22 0.28
N ILE A 17 -2.85 -1.39 -0.76
CA ILE A 17 -2.04 -1.65 -1.95
C ILE A 17 -0.54 -1.68 -1.61
N LEU A 18 -0.03 -0.73 -0.81
CA LEU A 18 1.36 -0.73 -0.33
C LEU A 18 1.69 -2.04 0.39
N CYS A 19 0.76 -2.53 1.21
CA CYS A 19 0.97 -3.75 1.99
C CYS A 19 0.91 -5.02 1.12
N LEU A 20 0.23 -5.01 -0.03
CA LEU A 20 0.08 -6.18 -0.90
C LEU A 20 0.99 -6.18 -2.13
N ALA A 21 1.66 -5.05 -2.42
CA ALA A 21 2.53 -4.92 -3.58
C ALA A 21 3.80 -5.78 -3.43
N ASN A 22 4.18 -6.45 -4.51
CA ASN A 22 5.39 -7.28 -4.56
C ASN A 22 6.66 -6.49 -4.91
N ASP A 23 6.51 -5.46 -5.74
CA ASP A 23 7.57 -4.59 -6.23
C ASP A 23 6.96 -3.28 -6.76
N LEU A 24 7.80 -2.37 -7.26
CA LEU A 24 7.36 -1.07 -7.79
C LEU A 24 6.46 -1.18 -9.02
N SER A 25 6.63 -2.22 -9.84
CA SER A 25 5.81 -2.43 -11.05
C SER A 25 4.41 -2.92 -10.67
N ASP A 26 4.33 -3.86 -9.71
CA ASP A 26 3.07 -4.33 -9.13
C ASP A 26 2.36 -3.20 -8.38
N LEU A 27 3.10 -2.40 -7.59
CA LEU A 27 2.56 -1.21 -6.92
C LEU A 27 1.89 -0.26 -7.91
N LYS A 28 2.59 0.12 -8.99
CA LYS A 28 2.04 1.00 -10.03
C LYS A 28 0.80 0.41 -10.68
N THR A 29 0.84 -0.88 -11.01
CA THR A 29 -0.27 -1.58 -11.65
C THR A 29 -1.51 -1.58 -10.75
N ARG A 30 -1.36 -1.82 -9.45
CA ARG A 30 -2.45 -1.81 -8.47
C ARG A 30 -3.01 -0.41 -8.26
N LEU A 31 -2.13 0.58 -8.07
CA LEU A 31 -2.53 1.98 -7.95
C LEU A 31 -3.33 2.44 -9.17
N GLY A 32 -2.93 2.03 -10.38
CA GLY A 32 -3.65 2.37 -11.61
C GLY A 32 -5.05 1.74 -11.72
N ARG A 33 -5.34 0.66 -10.99
CA ARG A 33 -6.65 -0.01 -10.99
C ARG A 33 -7.64 0.55 -9.97
N ILE A 34 -7.20 1.46 -9.09
CA ILE A 34 -8.10 2.15 -8.14
C ILE A 34 -9.20 2.85 -8.95
N ILE A 35 -10.46 2.61 -8.61
CA ILE A 35 -11.61 3.32 -9.15
C ILE A 35 -11.76 4.62 -8.36
N ALA A 36 -11.56 5.76 -9.00
CA ALA A 36 -11.63 7.07 -8.37
C ALA A 36 -13.04 7.67 -8.43
N ALA A 37 -13.80 7.37 -9.49
CA ALA A 37 -15.14 7.89 -9.72
C ALA A 37 -15.90 7.02 -10.73
N TYR A 38 -17.13 7.42 -11.03
CA TYR A 38 -17.92 6.94 -12.16
C TYR A 38 -18.30 8.14 -13.04
N ASP A 39 -18.29 7.98 -14.36
CA ASP A 39 -18.77 9.00 -15.29
C ASP A 39 -20.31 9.09 -15.31
N PHE A 40 -20.87 10.00 -16.12
CA PHE A 40 -22.32 10.19 -16.22
C PHE A 40 -23.05 9.00 -16.85
N ASP A 41 -22.35 8.15 -17.60
CA ASP A 41 -22.87 6.92 -18.19
C ASP A 41 -22.71 5.71 -17.24
N GLY A 42 -22.11 5.92 -16.06
CA GLY A 42 -21.89 4.89 -15.04
C GLY A 42 -20.62 4.05 -15.27
N ASN A 43 -19.74 4.44 -16.19
CA ASN A 43 -18.47 3.72 -16.39
C ASN A 43 -17.46 4.11 -15.31
N PRO A 44 -16.65 3.15 -14.80
CA PRO A 44 -15.64 3.44 -13.81
C PRO A 44 -14.51 4.28 -14.41
N VAL A 45 -14.09 5.31 -13.66
CA VAL A 45 -12.91 6.13 -13.96
C VAL A 45 -11.80 5.73 -13.01
N THR A 46 -10.72 5.16 -13.55
CA THR A 46 -9.59 4.68 -12.75
C THR A 46 -8.51 5.75 -12.56
N ALA A 47 -7.64 5.55 -11.57
CA ALA A 47 -6.46 6.39 -11.39
C ALA A 47 -5.51 6.39 -12.61
N LYS A 48 -5.51 5.31 -13.40
CA LYS A 48 -4.76 5.25 -14.66
C LYS A 48 -5.39 6.14 -15.75
N ASP A 49 -6.72 6.21 -15.83
CA ASP A 49 -7.42 7.10 -16.78
C ASP A 49 -7.09 8.57 -16.50
N LEU A 50 -6.90 8.90 -15.22
CA LEU A 50 -6.43 10.21 -14.75
C LEU A 50 -4.91 10.42 -14.90
N LYS A 51 -4.16 9.42 -15.36
CA LYS A 51 -2.69 9.44 -15.56
C LYS A 51 -1.88 9.75 -14.30
N VAL A 52 -2.36 9.34 -13.12
CA VAL A 52 -1.71 9.61 -11.83
C VAL A 52 -1.01 8.40 -11.20
N ASP A 53 -1.17 7.20 -11.77
CA ASP A 53 -0.56 5.95 -11.30
C ASP A 53 0.98 6.05 -11.17
N GLY A 54 1.65 6.63 -12.17
CA GLY A 54 3.09 6.85 -12.15
C GLY A 54 3.55 7.82 -11.07
N ALA A 55 2.83 8.93 -10.88
CA ALA A 55 3.16 9.94 -9.88
C ALA A 55 2.98 9.41 -8.45
N MET A 56 1.88 8.69 -8.19
CA MET A 56 1.66 8.02 -6.90
C MET A 56 2.74 6.98 -6.61
N THR A 57 3.14 6.19 -7.62
CA THR A 57 4.22 5.21 -7.46
C THR A 57 5.54 5.90 -7.11
N LEU A 58 5.86 7.03 -7.74
CA LEU A 58 7.08 7.79 -7.47
C LEU A 58 7.11 8.30 -6.02
N LEU A 59 5.99 8.83 -5.52
CA LEU A 59 5.89 9.29 -4.12
C LEU A 59 6.09 8.16 -3.11
N LEU A 60 5.72 6.93 -3.48
CA LEU A 60 5.82 5.75 -2.62
C LEU A 60 7.12 4.94 -2.84
N LYS A 61 8.02 5.41 -3.72
CA LYS A 61 9.21 4.66 -4.13
C LYS A 61 10.06 4.20 -2.94
N ASP A 62 10.37 5.12 -2.03
CA ASP A 62 11.14 4.80 -0.84
C ASP A 62 10.28 4.20 0.27
N ALA A 63 9.01 4.61 0.35
CA ALA A 63 8.04 4.09 1.30
C ALA A 63 7.68 2.60 1.08
N LEU A 64 8.04 2.00 -0.06
CA LEU A 64 7.86 0.56 -0.30
C LEU A 64 8.94 -0.30 0.40
N LYS A 65 10.06 0.31 0.84
CA LYS A 65 11.18 -0.40 1.46
C LYS A 65 10.85 -0.71 2.93
N PRO A 66 10.89 -1.99 3.38
CA PRO A 66 10.72 -2.33 4.79
C PRO A 66 11.70 -1.60 5.71
N ASN A 67 11.21 -1.07 6.84
CA ASN A 67 12.04 -0.43 7.85
C ASN A 67 12.56 -1.48 8.84
N ILE A 68 13.87 -1.52 9.07
CA ILE A 68 14.48 -2.36 10.09
C ILE A 68 14.66 -1.58 11.39
N ILE A 69 14.28 -2.20 12.50
CA ILE A 69 14.49 -1.74 13.87
C ILE A 69 14.95 -2.94 14.72
N GLN A 70 15.00 -2.78 16.04
CA GLN A 70 15.35 -3.86 16.97
C GLN A 70 14.45 -3.86 18.21
N THR A 71 14.30 -5.03 18.83
CA THR A 71 13.69 -5.18 20.16
C THR A 71 14.65 -4.69 21.26
N ILE A 72 14.19 -4.66 22.52
CA ILE A 72 15.03 -4.31 23.68
C ILE A 72 16.18 -5.31 23.92
N GLU A 73 16.11 -6.51 23.34
CA GLU A 73 17.15 -7.55 23.41
C GLU A 73 18.01 -7.59 22.13
N ASN A 74 17.92 -6.53 21.30
CA ASN A 74 18.64 -6.39 20.03
C ASN A 74 18.23 -7.41 18.94
N THR A 75 17.07 -8.06 19.07
CA THR A 75 16.53 -8.91 17.99
C THR A 75 16.05 -8.03 16.84
N PRO A 76 16.47 -8.27 15.58
CA PRO A 76 16.00 -7.51 14.43
C PRO A 76 14.49 -7.63 14.24
N ALA A 77 13.82 -6.52 13.89
CA ALA A 77 12.40 -6.51 13.58
C ALA A 77 12.10 -5.61 12.38
N PHE A 78 11.20 -6.04 11.49
CA PHE A 78 10.69 -5.21 10.41
C PHE A 78 9.36 -4.55 10.80
N MET A 79 9.26 -3.23 10.65
CA MET A 79 8.04 -2.46 10.87
C MET A 79 7.61 -1.75 9.58
N HIS A 80 6.60 -2.28 8.89
CA HIS A 80 6.23 -1.78 7.57
C HIS A 80 4.77 -2.07 7.19
N GLY A 81 4.05 -1.02 6.78
CA GLY A 81 2.62 -1.10 6.49
C GLY A 81 1.75 -1.14 7.75
N GLY A 82 0.44 -0.95 7.55
CA GLY A 82 -0.54 -0.96 8.64
C GLY A 82 -1.94 -0.59 8.14
N PRO A 83 -2.58 -1.44 7.32
CA PRO A 83 -3.96 -1.22 6.90
C PRO A 83 -4.91 -1.60 8.03
N PHE A 84 -6.13 -1.09 8.00
CA PHE A 84 -7.19 -1.60 8.87
C PHE A 84 -7.47 -3.09 8.65
N ALA A 85 -8.00 -3.75 9.69
CA ALA A 85 -8.32 -5.18 9.71
C ALA A 85 -9.80 -5.50 9.44
N ASN A 86 -10.65 -4.48 9.29
CA ASN A 86 -12.08 -4.63 9.02
C ASN A 86 -12.43 -4.33 7.55
N ILE A 87 -11.94 -3.21 7.01
CA ILE A 87 -12.16 -2.80 5.61
C ILE A 87 -10.98 -3.18 4.69
N ALA A 88 -9.93 -3.75 5.28
CA ALA A 88 -8.75 -4.29 4.59
C ALA A 88 -8.24 -5.51 5.39
N HIS A 89 -7.01 -5.97 5.11
CA HIS A 89 -6.52 -7.28 5.56
C HIS A 89 -5.78 -7.27 6.91
N GLY A 90 -5.48 -6.10 7.50
CA GLY A 90 -4.91 -6.02 8.86
C GLY A 90 -3.52 -6.61 9.07
N CYS A 91 -2.71 -6.77 8.02
CA CYS A 91 -1.34 -7.31 8.14
C CYS A 91 -0.29 -6.26 7.75
N ASN A 92 0.94 -6.46 8.21
CA ASN A 92 2.11 -5.75 7.69
C ASN A 92 2.33 -6.08 6.20
N SER A 93 3.22 -5.36 5.54
CA SER A 93 3.45 -5.55 4.11
C SER A 93 4.00 -6.94 3.77
N ALA A 94 3.56 -7.50 2.63
CA ALA A 94 4.12 -8.70 2.02
C ALA A 94 5.62 -8.56 1.74
N ALA A 95 6.10 -7.37 1.37
CA ALA A 95 7.52 -7.10 1.15
C ALA A 95 8.36 -7.38 2.42
N ALA A 96 7.92 -6.89 3.58
CA ALA A 96 8.60 -7.13 4.86
C ALA A 96 8.59 -8.61 5.26
N THR A 97 7.45 -9.29 5.16
CA THR A 97 7.36 -10.72 5.51
C THR A 97 8.21 -11.58 4.57
N LYS A 98 8.19 -11.30 3.26
CA LYS A 98 9.03 -12.02 2.28
C LYS A 98 10.52 -11.78 2.54
N LEU A 99 10.91 -10.56 2.88
CA LEU A 99 12.29 -10.25 3.22
C LEU A 99 12.74 -11.00 4.48
N ALA A 100 11.91 -11.00 5.52
CA ALA A 100 12.18 -11.75 6.75
C ALA A 100 12.36 -13.26 6.49
N LEU A 101 11.48 -13.86 5.67
CA LEU A 101 11.54 -15.29 5.32
C LEU A 101 12.80 -15.68 4.56
N LYS A 102 13.56 -14.72 4.02
CA LYS A 102 14.84 -14.96 3.35
C LYS A 102 16.05 -14.70 4.24
N LEU A 103 15.87 -13.99 5.35
CA LEU A 103 16.97 -13.56 6.23
C LEU A 103 16.99 -14.30 7.57
N SER A 104 15.91 -15.01 7.92
CA SER A 104 15.74 -15.67 9.21
C SER A 104 15.25 -17.11 9.05
N ASP A 105 15.66 -17.97 9.98
CA ASP A 105 15.17 -19.36 10.05
C ASP A 105 13.69 -19.44 10.49
N TYR A 106 13.25 -18.46 11.29
CA TYR A 106 11.88 -18.34 11.79
C TYR A 106 11.40 -16.89 11.66
N VAL A 107 10.13 -16.73 11.27
CA VAL A 107 9.43 -15.46 11.06
C VAL A 107 8.01 -15.56 11.61
#